data_AF-A0A964NW11-F1
#
_entry.id   AF-A0A964NW11-F1
#
_cell.length_a   1.000
_cell.length_b   1.000
_cell.length_c   1.000
_cell.angle_alpha   90.00
_cell.angle_beta   90.00
_cell.angle_gamma   90.00
#
_symmetry.space_group_name_H-M   'P 1'
#
loop_
_entity.id
_entity.type
_entity.pdbx_description
1 polymer ?
#
loop_
_entity_poly.entity_id
_entity_poly.type
_entity_poly.pdbx_seq_one_letter_code
_entity_poly.pdbx_strand_id
1 'polypeptide(L)' 'MALALQPLLATIDATIDVVDIDRHPALEEAYGTLVPVLLHREMELCHYFLDATRVRDYLTSLG' A
#
# COMPACT_ATOMS: atom_id res chain seq x y z
N MET A 1 -1.86 4.93 7.39
CA MET A 1 -1.47 4.90 5.96
C MET A 1 -2.67 5.05 5.04
N ALA A 2 -3.69 4.18 5.09
CA ALA A 2 -4.84 4.19 4.16
C ALA A 2 -5.52 5.56 3.95
N LEU A 3 -5.82 6.31 5.03
CA LEU A 3 -6.42 7.65 4.92
C LEU A 3 -5.53 8.64 4.16
N ALA A 4 -4.21 8.61 4.40
CA ALA A 4 -3.25 9.50 3.75
C ALA A 4 -3.03 9.15 2.26
N LEU A 5 -3.42 7.94 1.84
CA LEU A 5 -3.33 7.50 0.44
C LEU A 5 -4.49 8.02 -0.42
N GLN A 6 -5.66 8.31 0.18
CA GLN A 6 -6.87 8.72 -0.54
C GLN A 6 -6.65 9.88 -1.54
N PRO A 7 -5.92 10.97 -1.20
CA PRO A 7 -5.72 12.06 -2.15
C PRO A 7 -4.90 11.66 -3.39
N LEU A 8 -4.02 10.65 -3.25
CA LEU A 8 -3.20 10.13 -4.34
C LEU A 8 -3.99 9.19 -5.25
N LEU A 9 -4.95 8.43 -4.72
CA LEU A 9 -5.77 7.53 -5.52
C LEU A 9 -6.85 8.27 -6.31
N ALA A 10 -7.35 9.38 -5.76
CA ALA A 10 -8.35 10.23 -6.41
C ALA A 10 -7.88 10.80 -7.75
N THR A 11 -6.57 10.87 -8.01
CA THR A 11 -6.03 11.37 -9.29
C THR A 11 -6.09 10.34 -10.42
N ILE A 12 -6.32 9.06 -10.12
CA ILE A 12 -6.19 7.95 -11.08
C ILE A 12 -7.35 6.93 -11.03
N ASP A 13 -8.48 7.28 -10.41
CA ASP A 13 -9.64 6.39 -10.22
C ASP A 13 -9.27 4.99 -9.66
N ALA A 14 -8.34 4.98 -8.70
CA ALA A 14 -7.88 3.75 -8.05
C ALA A 14 -8.57 3.52 -6.71
N THR A 15 -8.70 2.25 -6.34
CA THR A 15 -9.24 1.83 -5.03
C THR A 15 -8.16 1.22 -4.15
N ILE A 16 -8.33 1.33 -2.83
CA ILE A 16 -7.51 0.63 -1.84
C ILE A 16 -8.29 -0.53 -1.24
N ASP A 17 -7.68 -1.71 -1.20
CA ASP A 17 -8.15 -2.82 -0.38
C ASP A 17 -7.31 -2.89 0.91
N VAL A 18 -7.98 -3.04 2.05
CA VAL A 18 -7.32 -3.09 3.36
C VAL A 18 -7.48 -4.49 3.91
N VAL A 19 -6.37 -5.21 3.97
CA VAL A 19 -6.33 -6.58 4.46
C VAL A 19 -5.76 -6.61 5.88
N ASP A 20 -6.48 -7.27 6.78
CA ASP A 20 -6.00 -7.62 8.12
C ASP A 20 -5.10 -8.87 8.03
N ILE A 21 -3.80 -8.69 8.21
CA ILE A 21 -2.81 -9.77 8.02
C ILE A 21 -2.89 -10.84 9.11
N ASP A 22 -3.37 -10.49 10.32
CA ASP A 22 -3.51 -11.42 11.45
C ASP A 22 -4.54 -12.54 11.14
N ARG A 23 -5.33 -12.34 10.08
CA ARG A 23 -6.32 -13.31 9.59
C ARG A 23 -5.80 -14.18 8.44
N HIS A 24 -4.57 -13.95 8.00
CA HIS A 24 -3.97 -14.59 6.83
C HIS A 24 -2.55 -15.07 7.18
N PRO A 25 -2.37 -16.33 7.60
CA PRO A 25 -1.08 -16.82 8.10
C PRO A 25 0.10 -16.58 7.16
N ALA A 26 -0.12 -16.69 5.84
CA ALA A 26 0.92 -16.41 4.85
C ALA A 26 1.33 -14.92 4.80
N LEU A 27 0.39 -14.00 5.03
CA LEU A 27 0.68 -12.56 5.08
C LEU A 27 1.30 -12.19 6.44
N GLU A 28 0.86 -12.80 7.54
CA GLU A 28 1.48 -12.63 8.85
C GLU A 28 2.95 -13.12 8.85
N GLU A 29 3.23 -14.27 8.23
CA GLU A 29 4.59 -14.78 8.06
C GLU A 29 5.44 -13.87 7.17
N ALA A 30 4.87 -13.35 6.07
CA ALA A 30 5.60 -12.50 5.13
C ALA A 30 5.90 -11.09 5.67
N TYR A 31 4.94 -10.48 6.39
CA TYR A 31 5.01 -9.07 6.76
C TYR A 31 5.18 -8.82 8.25
N GLY A 32 4.73 -9.73 9.12
CA GLY A 32 4.88 -9.63 10.58
C GLY A 32 4.59 -8.23 11.12
N THR A 33 5.60 -7.59 11.72
CA THR A 33 5.43 -6.26 12.33
C THR A 33 5.55 -5.10 11.34
N LEU A 34 5.84 -5.33 10.05
CA LEU A 34 6.03 -4.27 9.04
C LEU A 34 4.76 -3.45 8.77
N VAL A 35 3.63 -3.82 9.34
CA VAL A 35 2.34 -3.16 9.14
C VAL A 35 2.36 -1.67 9.54
N PRO A 36 1.59 -0.83 8.82
CA PRO A 36 0.92 -1.11 7.55
C PRO A 36 1.92 -1.28 6.40
N VAL A 37 1.67 -2.22 5.48
CA VAL A 37 2.43 -2.40 4.24
C VAL A 37 1.55 -2.03 3.06
N LEU A 38 2.05 -1.19 2.15
CA LEU A 38 1.37 -0.82 0.92
C LEU A 38 1.97 -1.57 -0.25
N LEU A 39 1.12 -2.33 -0.93
CA LEU A 39 1.46 -3.14 -2.09
C LEU A 39 0.65 -2.69 -3.30
N HIS A 40 1.25 -2.82 -4.49
CA HIS A 40 0.49 -2.99 -5.73
C HIS A 40 0.91 -4.31 -6.36
N ARG A 41 -0.03 -5.27 -6.43
CA ARG A 41 0.26 -6.69 -6.71
C ARG A 41 1.29 -7.23 -5.71
N GLU A 42 2.41 -7.74 -6.18
CA GLU A 42 3.50 -8.28 -5.35
C GLU A 42 4.57 -7.24 -5.02
N MET A 43 4.43 -6.00 -5.50
CA MET A 43 5.43 -4.95 -5.32
C MET A 43 5.15 -4.11 -4.08
N GLU A 44 6.07 -4.17 -3.12
CA GLU A 44 6.05 -3.30 -1.95
C GLU A 44 6.46 -1.86 -2.31
N LEU A 45 5.56 -0.93 -2.00
CA LEU A 45 5.79 0.49 -2.19
C LEU A 45 6.36 1.12 -0.92
N CYS A 46 5.80 0.81 0.25
CA CYS A 46 6.32 1.27 1.54
C CYS A 46 5.71 0.47 2.69
N HIS A 47 6.37 0.49 3.84
CA HIS A 47 5.86 -0.07 5.10
C HIS A 47 6.05 0.93 6.25
N TYR A 48 5.37 0.73 7.38
CA TYR A 48 5.27 1.64 8.54
C TYR A 48 4.64 3.02 8.23
N PHE A 49 5.23 3.77 7.31
CA PHE A 49 4.84 5.14 6.95
C PHE A 49 4.62 5.25 5.45
N LEU A 50 3.70 6.13 5.05
CA LEU A 50 3.46 6.41 3.64
C LEU A 50 4.63 7.20 3.06
N ASP A 51 5.32 6.65 2.06
CA ASP A 51 6.19 7.43 1.19
C ASP A 51 5.37 8.02 0.04
N ALA A 52 4.80 9.20 0.28
CA ALA A 52 3.90 9.85 -0.66
C ALA A 52 4.58 10.20 -1.99
N THR A 53 5.89 10.45 -1.99
CA THR A 53 6.66 10.76 -3.20
C THR A 53 6.82 9.50 -4.04
N ARG A 54 7.37 8.44 -3.45
CA ARG A 54 7.56 7.15 -4.13
C ARG A 54 6.26 6.59 -4.67
N VAL A 55 5.19 6.66 -3.88
CA VAL A 55 3.87 6.20 -4.32
C VAL A 55 3.35 7.04 -5.48
N ARG A 56 3.47 8.37 -5.43
CA ARG A 56 3.04 9.23 -6.55
C ARG A 56 3.83 8.94 -7.83
N ASP A 57 5.14 8.80 -7.73
CA ASP A 57 6.01 8.47 -8.87
C ASP A 57 5.61 7.11 -9.46
N TYR A 58 5.35 6.12 -8.59
CA TYR A 58 4.87 4.81 -9.01
C TYR A 58 3.51 4.89 -9.70
N LEU A 59 2.53 5.57 -9.11
CA LEU A 59 1.20 5.73 -9.70
C LEU A 59 1.26 6.45 -11.06
N THR A 60 2.12 7.46 -11.21
CA THR A 60 2.35 8.16 -12.48
C THR A 60 2.96 7.22 -13.53
N SER A 61 3.79 6.25 -13.13
CA SER A 61 4.36 5.26 -14.04
C SER A 61 3.35 4.22 -14.54
N LEU A 62 2.15 4.13 -13.95
CA LEU A 62 1.10 3.20 -14.36
C LEU A 62 0.31 3.69 -15.60
N GLY A 63 0.37 4.98 -15.95
CA GLY A 63 -0.33 5.55 -17.11
C GLY A 63 -0.45 7.07 -17.10
#